data_AF-A0A971RM42-F1
#
_entry.id   AF-A0A971RM42-F1
#
_cell.length_a   1.000
_cell.length_b   1.000
_cell.length_c   1.000
_cell.angle_alpha   90.00
_cell.angle_beta   90.00
_cell.angle_gamma   90.00
#
_symmetry.space_group_name_H-M   'P 1'
#
loop_
_entity.id
_entity.type
_entity.pdbx_description
1 polymer ?
#
loop_
_entity_poly.entity_id
_entity_poly.type
_entity_poly.pdbx_seq_one_letter_code
_entity_poly.pdbx_strand_id
1 'polypeptide(L)'
;MDEIITVEATNYFSDKLEKEGPVPLFQYLIDLGARFTEIIGPPDEYMDPIKGYYEKPERGHYRFYFADFEYGLVVRTEYLFLFSDLDFNEKHKNEFCAATLFDLTKRLIAKYSFKYGYFDLSGNDDLTEKIVAATQLKRIYWANYYGRPYVEKYGKDFLLGAPGWKKEELPDGTIEYILTENFFTLPSPLLEKEIKEYFAPKAKVKVLKPSPRPVGFDITVREVTE
;
A
#
# COMPACT_ATOMS: atom_id res chain seq x y z
N MET A 1 -3.80 1.31 -24.92
CA MET A 1 -4.45 0.13 -24.32
C MET A 1 -3.78 0.04 -22.99
N ASP A 2 -4.32 0.78 -22.04
CA ASP A 2 -3.55 1.19 -20.87
C ASP A 2 -3.99 0.23 -19.76
N GLU A 3 -3.53 -1.00 -19.89
CA GLU A 3 -3.78 -2.07 -18.94
C GLU A 3 -3.00 -1.74 -17.67
N ILE A 4 -3.72 -1.75 -16.55
CA ILE A 4 -3.14 -1.68 -15.23
C ILE A 4 -2.22 -2.89 -15.08
N ILE A 5 -0.91 -2.70 -15.07
CA ILE A 5 0.09 -3.78 -15.07
C ILE A 5 0.80 -3.94 -13.73
N THR A 6 0.54 -3.13 -12.72
CA THR A 6 1.36 -3.10 -11.51
C THR A 6 0.51 -3.32 -10.26
N VAL A 7 0.98 -4.14 -9.32
CA VAL A 7 0.49 -4.20 -7.95
C VAL A 7 1.36 -3.30 -7.08
N GLU A 8 0.77 -2.54 -6.17
CA GLU A 8 1.48 -1.57 -5.37
C GLU A 8 1.04 -1.51 -3.91
N ALA A 9 1.99 -1.11 -3.06
CA ALA A 9 1.80 -0.79 -1.66
C ALA A 9 2.41 0.57 -1.37
N THR A 10 1.60 1.54 -0.92
CA THR A 10 2.09 2.86 -0.55
C THR A 10 1.79 3.13 0.92
N ASN A 11 2.82 3.54 1.66
CA ASN A 11 2.74 3.84 3.09
C ASN A 11 3.25 5.25 3.34
N TYR A 12 2.43 6.08 3.96
CA TYR A 12 2.66 7.50 4.15
C TYR A 12 2.97 7.83 5.59
N PHE A 13 3.96 8.71 5.75
CA PHE A 13 4.39 9.35 6.98
C PHE A 13 4.67 8.38 8.11
N SER A 14 5.95 8.11 8.34
CA SER A 14 6.41 7.44 9.54
C SER A 14 7.44 8.33 10.22
N ASP A 15 7.13 8.80 11.42
CA ASP A 15 8.06 9.60 12.23
C ASP A 15 9.36 8.80 12.50
N LYS A 16 9.26 7.46 12.55
CA LYS A 16 10.40 6.56 12.71
C LYS A 16 11.26 6.49 11.45
N LEU A 17 10.65 6.28 10.28
CA LEU A 17 11.38 6.26 9.01
C LEU A 17 12.01 7.62 8.71
N GLU A 18 11.30 8.71 8.99
CA GLU A 18 11.80 10.09 8.86
C GLU A 18 13.03 10.31 9.76
N LYS A 19 12.97 9.88 11.02
CA LYS A 19 14.06 10.03 11.99
C LYS A 19 15.26 9.14 11.72
N GLU A 20 15.01 7.88 11.35
CA GLU A 20 16.06 6.85 11.17
C GLU A 20 16.66 6.86 9.75
N GLY A 21 15.97 7.47 8.79
CA GLY A 21 16.32 7.42 7.37
C GLY A 21 16.11 6.02 6.75
N PRO A 22 16.47 5.85 5.47
CA PRO A 22 16.21 4.62 4.73
C PRO A 22 17.23 3.50 5.01
N VAL A 23 18.37 3.79 5.64
CA VAL A 23 19.44 2.79 5.87
C VAL A 23 18.94 1.61 6.73
N PRO A 24 18.25 1.81 7.86
CA PRO A 24 17.69 0.69 8.62
C PRO A 24 16.59 -0.08 7.87
N LEU A 25 15.90 0.55 6.92
CA LEU A 25 14.95 -0.12 6.03
C LEU A 25 15.69 -1.05 5.07
N PHE A 26 16.75 -0.58 4.42
CA PHE A 26 17.55 -1.42 3.54
C PHE A 26 18.15 -2.62 4.28
N GLN A 27 18.74 -2.39 5.46
CA GLN A 27 19.26 -3.47 6.27
C GLN A 27 18.17 -4.48 6.63
N TYR A 28 16.99 -4.00 7.04
CA TYR A 28 15.87 -4.88 7.37
C TYR A 28 15.40 -5.71 6.17
N LEU A 29 15.34 -5.13 4.98
CA LEU A 29 14.99 -5.87 3.76
C LEU A 29 16.07 -6.93 3.45
N ILE A 30 17.36 -6.60 3.57
CA ILE A 30 18.47 -7.55 3.40
C ILE A 30 18.36 -8.70 4.42
N ASP A 31 18.06 -8.40 5.69
CA ASP A 31 17.90 -9.41 6.75
C ASP A 31 16.73 -10.35 6.48
N LEU A 32 15.69 -9.87 5.77
CA LEU A 32 14.58 -10.70 5.28
C LEU A 32 14.95 -11.54 4.05
N GLY A 33 16.11 -11.31 3.44
CA GLY A 33 16.59 -12.01 2.24
C GLY A 33 16.42 -11.24 0.93
N ALA A 34 16.10 -9.95 0.99
CA ALA A 34 16.06 -9.11 -0.22
C ALA A 34 17.45 -8.95 -0.82
N ARG A 35 17.54 -9.04 -2.14
CA ARG A 35 18.78 -8.83 -2.90
C ARG A 35 18.60 -7.67 -3.86
N PHE A 36 19.27 -6.56 -3.59
CA PHE A 36 19.14 -5.34 -4.38
C PHE A 36 19.95 -5.41 -5.67
N THR A 37 19.42 -4.83 -6.74
CA THR A 37 20.06 -4.78 -8.07
C THR A 37 20.19 -3.34 -8.53
N GLU A 38 21.15 -3.10 -9.43
CA GLU A 38 21.24 -1.81 -10.11
C GLU A 38 20.00 -1.58 -11.00
N ILE A 39 19.58 -0.32 -11.16
CA ILE A 39 18.43 0.05 -12.00
C ILE A 39 18.67 -0.38 -13.47
N ILE A 40 19.93 -0.57 -13.86
CA ILE A 40 20.38 -0.97 -15.19
C ILE A 40 21.51 -1.99 -14.99
N GLY A 41 21.27 -3.25 -15.38
CA GLY A 41 22.28 -4.31 -15.30
C GLY A 41 21.62 -5.69 -15.31
N PRO A 42 22.35 -6.75 -15.70
CA PRO A 42 21.84 -8.12 -15.58
C PRO A 42 21.50 -8.44 -14.10
N PRO A 43 20.55 -9.36 -13.84
CA PRO A 43 20.12 -9.72 -12.48
C PRO A 43 21.24 -10.26 -11.58
N ASP A 44 22.41 -10.55 -12.14
CA ASP A 44 23.59 -11.06 -11.45
C ASP A 44 24.45 -9.96 -10.81
N GLU A 45 24.22 -8.69 -11.13
CA GLU A 45 24.92 -7.54 -10.53
C GLU A 45 24.13 -7.00 -9.34
N TYR A 46 24.31 -7.67 -8.20
CA TYR A 46 23.77 -7.20 -6.92
C TYR A 46 24.50 -5.95 -6.46
N MET A 47 23.74 -4.99 -5.95
CA MET A 47 24.27 -3.77 -5.34
C MET A 47 24.05 -3.76 -3.83
N ASP A 48 24.93 -3.07 -3.11
CA ASP A 48 24.70 -2.69 -1.72
C ASP A 48 23.85 -1.39 -1.70
N PRO A 49 22.58 -1.43 -1.29
CA PRO A 49 21.71 -0.26 -1.26
C PRO A 49 22.14 0.78 -0.22
N ILE A 50 22.83 0.36 0.85
CA ILE A 50 23.32 1.24 1.92
C ILE A 50 24.51 2.05 1.38
N LYS A 51 25.46 1.37 0.74
CA LYS A 51 26.56 2.05 0.04
C LYS A 51 26.02 2.98 -1.05
N GLY A 52 25.08 2.50 -1.86
CA GLY A 52 24.45 3.30 -2.92
C GLY A 52 23.73 4.54 -2.41
N TYR A 53 23.09 4.46 -1.24
CA TYR A 53 22.47 5.62 -0.58
C TYR A 53 23.50 6.65 -0.12
N TYR A 54 24.62 6.23 0.49
CA TYR A 54 25.65 7.20 0.91
C TYR A 54 26.38 7.87 -0.26
N GLU A 55 26.53 7.16 -1.38
CA GLU A 55 27.12 7.71 -2.61
C GLU A 55 26.17 8.69 -3.32
N LYS A 56 24.86 8.41 -3.29
CA LYS A 56 23.80 9.21 -3.93
C LYS A 56 22.54 9.27 -3.07
N PRO A 57 22.49 10.11 -2.02
CA PRO A 57 21.37 10.16 -1.08
C PRO A 57 20.04 10.57 -1.72
N GLU A 58 20.09 11.27 -2.85
CA GLU A 58 18.94 11.66 -3.65
C GLU A 58 18.30 10.50 -4.43
N ARG A 59 18.98 9.34 -4.50
CA ARG A 59 18.44 8.13 -5.13
C ARG A 59 17.29 7.61 -4.28
N GLY A 60 16.07 7.96 -4.69
CA GLY A 60 14.86 7.45 -4.05
C GLY A 60 14.41 6.08 -4.56
N HIS A 61 14.93 5.59 -5.69
CA HIS A 61 14.41 4.41 -6.39
C HIS A 61 15.43 3.25 -6.44
N TYR A 62 14.94 2.06 -6.08
CA TYR A 62 15.70 0.82 -5.98
C TYR A 62 14.90 -0.32 -6.60
N ARG A 63 15.62 -1.35 -7.06
CA ARG A 63 15.05 -2.64 -7.43
C ARG A 63 15.65 -3.72 -6.55
N PHE A 64 14.85 -4.72 -6.21
CA PHE A 64 15.32 -5.85 -5.42
C PHE A 64 14.53 -7.11 -5.73
N TYR A 65 15.18 -8.26 -5.53
CA TYR A 65 14.54 -9.56 -5.57
C TYR A 65 14.18 -10.01 -4.17
N PHE A 66 12.96 -10.51 -3.98
CA PHE A 66 12.49 -11.10 -2.73
C PHE A 66 11.49 -12.22 -3.05
N ALA A 67 11.66 -13.38 -2.41
CA ALA A 67 10.88 -14.60 -2.69
C ALA A 67 10.71 -14.92 -4.19
N ASP A 68 11.80 -14.82 -4.96
CA ASP A 68 11.86 -15.06 -6.41
C ASP A 68 11.10 -14.06 -7.31
N PHE A 69 10.63 -12.94 -6.75
CA PHE A 69 10.00 -11.85 -7.50
C PHE A 69 10.88 -10.59 -7.49
N GLU A 70 10.87 -9.85 -8.59
CA GLU A 70 11.45 -8.51 -8.68
C GLU A 70 10.42 -7.47 -8.21
N TYR A 71 10.87 -6.57 -7.34
CA TYR A 71 10.09 -5.47 -6.81
C TYR A 71 10.83 -4.14 -7.01
N GLY A 72 10.05 -3.10 -7.29
CA GLY A 72 10.49 -1.72 -7.16
C GLY A 72 10.28 -1.21 -5.74
N LEU A 73 11.19 -0.37 -5.29
CA LEU A 73 11.12 0.35 -4.02
C LEU A 73 11.42 1.83 -4.26
N VAL A 74 10.46 2.68 -3.93
CA VAL A 74 10.70 4.12 -3.79
C VAL A 74 10.60 4.50 -2.32
N VAL A 75 11.65 5.11 -1.78
CA VAL A 75 11.67 5.62 -0.41
C VAL A 75 11.96 7.12 -0.42
N ARG A 76 11.09 7.88 0.25
CA ARG A 76 11.22 9.31 0.49
C ARG A 76 10.93 9.61 1.96
N THR A 77 11.16 10.85 2.38
CA THR A 77 10.87 11.30 3.74
C THR A 77 9.39 11.11 4.10
N GLU A 78 8.51 11.34 3.13
CA GLU A 78 7.06 11.39 3.33
C GLU A 78 6.35 10.06 3.04
N TYR A 79 6.93 9.19 2.21
CA TYR A 79 6.31 7.92 1.86
C TYR A 79 7.31 6.82 1.48
N LEU A 80 6.82 5.59 1.62
CA LEU A 80 7.43 4.35 1.19
C LEU A 80 6.51 3.67 0.19
N PHE A 81 7.01 3.39 -1.01
CA PHE A 81 6.26 2.80 -2.10
C PHE A 81 6.95 1.54 -2.59
N LEU A 82 6.21 0.43 -2.66
CA LEU A 82 6.67 -0.83 -3.20
C LEU A 82 5.75 -1.26 -4.33
N PHE A 83 6.30 -1.85 -5.39
CA PHE A 83 5.50 -2.26 -6.52
C PHE A 83 6.11 -3.45 -7.27
N SER A 84 5.28 -4.19 -8.01
CA SER A 84 5.71 -5.24 -8.94
C SER A 84 4.83 -5.25 -10.17
N ASP A 85 5.44 -5.55 -11.31
CA ASP A 85 4.70 -5.76 -12.56
C ASP A 85 4.06 -7.15 -12.57
N LEU A 86 2.80 -7.20 -12.97
CA LEU A 86 1.98 -8.39 -13.11
C LEU A 86 2.00 -8.86 -14.56
N ASP A 87 2.12 -10.18 -14.76
CA ASP A 87 1.90 -10.81 -16.06
C ASP A 87 0.53 -11.49 -16.06
N PHE A 88 -0.47 -10.87 -16.70
CA PHE A 88 -1.83 -11.40 -16.69
C PHE A 88 -1.99 -12.77 -17.37
N ASN A 89 -0.98 -13.24 -18.10
CA ASN A 89 -0.96 -14.60 -18.63
C ASN A 89 -0.53 -15.62 -17.57
N GLU A 90 0.12 -15.19 -16.49
CA GLU A 90 0.63 -16.03 -15.40
C GLU A 90 -0.15 -15.80 -14.10
N LYS A 91 -1.48 -16.00 -14.12
CA LYS A 91 -2.38 -15.74 -12.99
C LYS A 91 -1.86 -16.23 -11.63
N HIS A 92 -1.43 -17.49 -11.54
CA HIS A 92 -0.94 -18.05 -10.29
C HIS A 92 0.32 -17.35 -9.78
N LYS A 93 1.23 -16.97 -10.69
CA LYS A 93 2.43 -16.23 -10.33
C LYS A 93 2.09 -14.84 -9.77
N ASN A 94 1.10 -14.16 -10.36
CA ASN A 94 0.61 -12.88 -9.84
C ASN A 94 0.00 -13.01 -8.44
N GLU A 95 -0.77 -14.08 -8.18
CA GLU A 95 -1.31 -14.38 -6.85
C GLU A 95 -0.20 -14.52 -5.80
N PHE A 96 0.86 -15.28 -6.12
CA PHE A 96 2.01 -15.42 -5.21
C PHE A 96 2.83 -14.13 -5.07
N CYS A 97 3.05 -13.40 -6.16
CA CYS A 97 3.77 -12.12 -6.14
C CYS A 97 3.05 -11.10 -5.25
N ALA A 98 1.74 -10.93 -5.44
CA ALA A 98 0.92 -10.02 -4.65
C ALA A 98 0.85 -10.44 -3.17
N ALA A 99 0.69 -11.74 -2.90
CA ALA A 99 0.67 -12.25 -1.52
C ALA A 99 2.01 -11.99 -0.79
N THR A 100 3.14 -12.21 -1.48
CA THR A 100 4.47 -11.95 -0.95
C THR A 100 4.66 -10.46 -0.64
N LEU A 101 4.27 -9.59 -1.58
CA LEU A 101 4.36 -8.14 -1.39
C LEU A 101 3.45 -7.65 -0.25
N PHE A 102 2.26 -8.24 -0.11
CA PHE A 102 1.34 -7.93 0.98
C PHE A 102 1.90 -8.32 2.35
N ASP A 103 2.51 -9.51 2.48
CA ASP A 103 3.19 -9.91 3.72
C ASP A 103 4.32 -8.94 4.06
N LEU A 104 5.12 -8.55 3.07
CA LEU A 104 6.18 -7.55 3.25
C LEU A 104 5.60 -6.21 3.73
N THR A 105 4.48 -5.77 3.16
CA THR A 105 3.78 -4.53 3.55
C THR A 105 3.36 -4.57 5.02
N LYS A 106 2.76 -5.68 5.47
CA LYS A 106 2.37 -5.86 6.88
C LYS A 106 3.57 -5.77 7.82
N ARG A 107 4.70 -6.39 7.46
CA ARG A 107 5.94 -6.33 8.25
C ARG A 107 6.48 -4.91 8.36
N LEU A 108 6.40 -4.14 7.28
CA LEU A 108 6.86 -2.75 7.25
C LEU A 108 5.97 -1.84 8.10
N ILE A 109 4.65 -2.03 8.04
CA ILE A 109 3.71 -1.30 8.89
C ILE A 109 4.01 -1.56 10.36
N ALA A 110 4.17 -2.83 10.77
CA ALA A 110 4.51 -3.17 12.15
C ALA A 110 5.85 -2.58 12.61
N LYS A 111 6.81 -2.40 11.70
CA LYS A 111 8.15 -1.88 12.02
C LYS A 111 8.20 -0.35 12.11
N TYR A 112 7.43 0.34 11.27
CA TYR A 112 7.55 1.78 11.05
C TYR A 112 6.31 2.59 11.46
N SER A 113 5.18 1.96 11.74
CA SER A 113 3.96 2.62 12.24
C SER A 113 3.56 3.84 11.41
N PHE A 114 3.23 3.60 10.15
CA PHE A 114 2.81 4.65 9.22
C PHE A 114 1.47 5.26 9.62
N LYS A 115 1.27 6.55 9.32
CA LYS A 115 0.00 7.25 9.57
C LYS A 115 -1.12 6.72 8.68
N TYR A 116 -0.79 6.33 7.46
CA TYR A 116 -1.70 5.71 6.51
C TYR A 116 -0.95 4.77 5.58
N GLY A 117 -1.57 3.68 5.15
CA GLY A 117 -1.06 2.85 4.07
C GLY A 117 -2.16 2.18 3.29
N TYR A 118 -1.86 1.76 2.08
CA TYR A 118 -2.75 0.94 1.26
C TYR A 118 -1.98 -0.09 0.43
N PHE A 119 -2.71 -1.11 -0.03
CA PHE A 119 -2.25 -2.09 -1.00
C PHE A 119 -3.34 -2.27 -2.06
N ASP A 120 -3.02 -2.01 -3.32
CA ASP A 120 -3.96 -2.17 -4.43
C ASP A 120 -3.27 -2.38 -5.79
N LEU A 121 -4.05 -2.48 -6.87
CA LEU A 121 -3.55 -2.34 -8.23
C LEU A 121 -3.23 -0.86 -8.54
N SER A 122 -2.13 -0.61 -9.24
CA SER A 122 -1.74 0.74 -9.65
C SER A 122 -2.81 1.34 -10.57
N GLY A 123 -3.29 2.53 -10.25
CA GLY A 123 -4.27 3.24 -11.06
C GLY A 123 -4.01 4.74 -11.02
N ASN A 124 -4.84 5.51 -11.72
CA ASN A 124 -4.79 6.96 -11.60
C ASN A 124 -5.37 7.34 -10.21
N ASP A 125 -4.50 7.52 -9.23
CA ASP A 125 -4.88 7.86 -7.86
C ASP A 125 -4.71 9.36 -7.59
N ASP A 126 -5.74 9.96 -6.98
CA ASP A 126 -5.75 11.35 -6.54
C ASP A 126 -5.32 11.47 -5.06
N LEU A 127 -4.85 10.39 -4.42
CA LEU A 127 -4.32 10.42 -3.07
C LEU A 127 -2.97 11.16 -3.07
N THR A 128 -2.86 12.16 -2.21
CA THR A 128 -1.66 13.02 -2.10
C THR A 128 -1.22 13.09 -0.65
N GLU A 129 0.05 13.48 -0.41
CA GLU A 129 0.56 13.66 0.94
C GLU A 129 -0.29 14.66 1.74
N LYS A 130 -0.82 15.70 1.07
CA LYS A 130 -1.71 16.70 1.67
C LYS A 130 -3.01 16.09 2.21
N ILE A 131 -3.62 15.17 1.46
CA ILE A 131 -4.86 14.49 1.86
C ILE A 131 -4.59 13.59 3.08
N VAL A 132 -3.47 12.87 3.05
CA VAL A 132 -3.07 12.02 4.17
C VAL A 132 -2.70 12.83 5.41
N ALA A 133 -2.00 13.96 5.24
CA ALA A 133 -1.65 14.87 6.33
C ALA A 133 -2.90 15.50 6.97
N ALA A 134 -3.93 15.79 6.17
CA ALA A 134 -5.23 16.22 6.65
C ALA A 134 -6.08 15.06 7.26
N THR A 135 -5.54 13.84 7.28
CA THR A 135 -6.19 12.63 7.77
C THR A 135 -7.55 12.44 7.10
N GLN A 136 -7.62 12.62 5.78
CA GLN A 136 -8.86 12.49 5.03
C GLN A 136 -9.02 11.05 4.51
N LEU A 137 -10.20 10.46 4.72
CA LEU A 137 -10.62 9.28 3.99
C LEU A 137 -10.92 9.67 2.55
N LYS A 138 -10.05 9.26 1.63
CA LYS A 138 -10.11 9.60 0.21
C LYS A 138 -10.55 8.42 -0.66
N ARG A 139 -10.08 7.22 -0.34
CA ARG A 139 -10.37 6.01 -1.08
C ARG A 139 -10.28 4.81 -0.15
N ILE A 140 -11.07 3.80 -0.44
CA ILE A 140 -10.98 2.46 0.10
C ILE A 140 -10.33 1.62 -0.98
N TYR A 141 -9.12 1.17 -0.67
CA TYR A 141 -8.35 0.23 -1.47
C TYR A 141 -8.69 -1.20 -1.06
N TRP A 142 -8.13 -2.21 -1.75
CA TRP A 142 -8.30 -3.60 -1.34
C TRP A 142 -7.85 -3.84 0.12
N ALA A 143 -6.67 -3.35 0.50
CA ALA A 143 -6.27 -3.28 1.89
C ALA A 143 -5.90 -1.84 2.29
N ASN A 144 -6.33 -1.44 3.48
CA ASN A 144 -6.13 -0.12 4.05
C ASN A 144 -5.57 -0.28 5.45
N TYR A 145 -4.65 0.61 5.80
CA TYR A 145 -3.99 0.63 7.09
C TYR A 145 -4.12 2.02 7.70
N TYR A 146 -5.01 2.12 8.69
CA TYR A 146 -5.32 3.38 9.35
C TYR A 146 -4.48 3.50 10.61
N GLY A 147 -3.39 4.26 10.54
CA GLY A 147 -2.54 4.53 11.69
C GLY A 147 -3.20 5.47 12.69
N ARG A 148 -2.49 5.75 13.78
CA ARG A 148 -3.01 6.51 14.94
C ARG A 148 -3.82 7.77 14.60
N PRO A 149 -3.38 8.68 13.70
CA PRO A 149 -4.16 9.89 13.41
C PRO A 149 -5.55 9.60 12.86
N TYR A 150 -5.68 8.58 12.01
CA TYR A 150 -6.97 8.15 11.46
C TYR A 150 -7.84 7.51 12.53
N VAL A 151 -7.26 6.68 13.41
CA VAL A 151 -7.97 6.06 14.53
C VAL A 151 -8.50 7.11 15.51
N GLU A 152 -7.70 8.13 15.81
CA GLU A 152 -8.10 9.24 16.68
C GLU A 152 -9.23 10.08 16.05
N LYS A 153 -9.13 10.40 14.75
CA LYS A 153 -10.11 11.24 14.05
C LYS A 153 -11.45 10.53 13.83
N TYR A 154 -11.42 9.27 13.38
CA TYR A 154 -12.63 8.55 12.98
C TYR A 154 -13.17 7.62 14.06
N GLY A 155 -12.37 7.29 15.06
CA GLY A 155 -12.73 6.36 16.12
C GLY A 155 -12.46 4.90 15.73
N LYS A 156 -11.84 4.17 16.65
CA LYS A 156 -11.52 2.74 16.51
C LYS A 156 -12.74 1.88 16.17
N ASP A 157 -13.83 2.05 16.90
CA ASP A 157 -15.06 1.25 16.71
C ASP A 157 -15.67 1.45 15.32
N PHE A 158 -15.55 2.65 14.77
CA PHE A 158 -16.01 2.95 13.41
C PHE A 158 -15.14 2.25 12.36
N LEU A 159 -13.81 2.27 12.51
CA LEU A 159 -12.93 1.62 11.55
C LEU A 159 -13.03 0.10 11.60
N LEU A 160 -13.16 -0.50 12.79
CA LEU A 160 -13.36 -1.94 12.96
C LEU A 160 -14.77 -2.41 12.58
N GLY A 161 -15.76 -1.53 12.66
CA GLY A 161 -17.15 -1.81 12.28
C GLY A 161 -17.42 -1.74 10.79
N ALA A 162 -16.46 -1.30 9.97
CA ALA A 162 -16.63 -1.15 8.52
C ALA A 162 -17.00 -2.50 7.85
N PRO A 163 -17.92 -2.54 6.88
CA PRO A 163 -18.21 -3.75 6.09
C PRO A 163 -17.00 -4.18 5.26
N GLY A 164 -16.71 -5.48 5.18
CA GLY A 164 -15.53 -6.01 4.48
C GLY A 164 -15.12 -7.37 5.03
N TRP A 165 -14.13 -8.00 4.39
CA TRP A 165 -13.70 -9.37 4.73
C TRP A 165 -12.98 -9.47 6.07
N LYS A 166 -12.00 -8.59 6.33
CA LYS A 166 -11.20 -8.64 7.56
C LYS A 166 -10.98 -7.24 8.12
N LYS A 167 -11.12 -7.12 9.44
CA LYS A 167 -10.73 -5.92 10.20
C LYS A 167 -10.03 -6.36 11.47
N GLU A 168 -8.85 -5.83 11.73
CA GLU A 168 -8.09 -6.11 12.95
C GLU A 168 -7.31 -4.89 13.41
N GLU A 169 -7.07 -4.81 14.71
CA GLU A 169 -6.11 -3.87 15.28
C GLU A 169 -4.75 -4.56 15.38
N LEU A 170 -3.73 -3.93 14.80
CA LEU A 170 -2.35 -4.37 14.87
C LEU A 170 -1.71 -3.93 16.20
N PRO A 171 -0.56 -4.52 16.60
CA PRO A 171 0.07 -4.24 17.90
C PRO A 171 0.43 -2.77 18.16
N ASP A 172 0.62 -1.98 17.11
CA ASP A 172 0.93 -0.54 17.21
C ASP A 172 -0.32 0.36 17.24
N GLY A 173 -1.51 -0.23 17.23
CA GLY A 173 -2.80 0.46 17.21
C GLY A 173 -3.31 0.79 15.82
N THR A 174 -2.59 0.42 14.76
CA THR A 174 -3.06 0.57 13.37
C THR A 174 -4.26 -0.34 13.12
N ILE A 175 -5.30 0.15 12.45
CA ILE A 175 -6.42 -0.69 12.01
C ILE A 175 -6.17 -1.17 10.59
N GLU A 176 -6.01 -2.48 10.42
CA GLU A 176 -6.04 -3.16 9.13
C GLU A 176 -7.50 -3.37 8.71
N TYR A 177 -7.81 -2.99 7.47
CA TYR A 177 -9.12 -3.17 6.85
C TYR A 177 -8.95 -3.72 5.44
N ILE A 178 -9.41 -4.97 5.23
CA ILE A 178 -9.35 -5.69 3.96
C ILE A 178 -10.76 -5.86 3.40
N LEU A 179 -10.93 -5.46 2.14
CA LEU A 179 -12.20 -5.39 1.45
C LEU A 179 -12.78 -6.77 1.11
N THR A 180 -11.98 -7.62 0.44
CA THR A 180 -12.36 -8.96 -0.01
C THR A 180 -11.30 -9.99 0.36
N GLU A 181 -11.68 -11.27 0.43
CA GLU A 181 -10.79 -12.38 0.82
C GLU A 181 -9.55 -12.52 -0.07
N ASN A 182 -9.71 -12.22 -1.35
CA ASN A 182 -8.64 -12.35 -2.33
C ASN A 182 -8.50 -11.03 -3.09
N PHE A 183 -7.27 -10.57 -3.22
CA PHE A 183 -6.88 -9.33 -3.89
C PHE A 183 -7.50 -9.19 -5.30
N PHE A 184 -7.55 -10.28 -6.06
CA PHE A 184 -8.11 -10.30 -7.40
C PHE A 184 -9.62 -10.60 -7.44
N THR A 185 -10.33 -10.47 -6.30
CA THR A 185 -11.79 -10.67 -6.21
C THR A 185 -12.50 -9.35 -6.04
N LEU A 186 -13.49 -9.09 -6.90
CA LEU A 186 -14.33 -7.89 -6.83
C LEU A 186 -15.21 -7.89 -5.58
N PRO A 187 -15.44 -6.72 -4.96
CA PRO A 187 -16.52 -6.58 -4.01
C PRO A 187 -17.86 -6.89 -4.70
N SER A 188 -18.76 -7.57 -3.99
CA SER A 188 -20.11 -7.81 -4.48
C SER A 188 -20.91 -6.50 -4.49
N PRO A 189 -21.97 -6.37 -5.34
CA PRO A 189 -22.84 -5.20 -5.31
C PRO A 189 -23.48 -4.95 -3.93
N LEU A 190 -23.67 -6.00 -3.13
CA LEU A 190 -24.15 -5.90 -1.76
C LEU A 190 -23.10 -5.24 -0.86
N LEU A 191 -21.85 -5.73 -0.90
CA LEU A 191 -20.76 -5.16 -0.12
C LEU A 191 -20.51 -3.69 -0.49
N GLU A 192 -20.56 -3.35 -1.77
CA GLU A 192 -20.46 -1.95 -2.22
C GLU A 192 -21.55 -1.05 -1.60
N LYS A 193 -22.78 -1.57 -1.53
CA LYS A 193 -23.90 -0.85 -0.92
C LYS A 193 -23.68 -0.66 0.57
N GLU A 194 -23.31 -1.72 1.28
CA GLU A 194 -23.02 -1.66 2.72
C GLU A 194 -21.93 -0.64 3.04
N ILE A 195 -20.84 -0.63 2.27
CA ILE A 195 -19.76 0.34 2.46
C ILE A 195 -20.24 1.77 2.21
N LYS A 196 -21.00 2.01 1.13
CA LYS A 196 -21.57 3.35 0.87
C LYS A 196 -22.41 3.84 2.03
N GLU A 197 -23.31 3.00 2.51
CA GLU A 197 -24.22 3.33 3.61
C GLU A 197 -23.47 3.52 4.92
N TYR A 198 -22.44 2.70 5.19
CA TYR A 198 -21.65 2.78 6.40
C TYR A 198 -20.80 4.04 6.50
N PHE A 199 -20.13 4.44 5.40
CA PHE A 199 -19.27 5.62 5.40
C PHE A 199 -20.03 6.93 5.15
N ALA A 200 -21.25 6.87 4.59
CA ALA A 200 -22.10 8.04 4.33
C ALA A 200 -22.21 9.06 5.49
N PRO A 201 -22.34 8.65 6.77
CA PRO A 201 -22.45 9.59 7.89
C PRO A 201 -21.19 10.43 8.13
N LYS A 202 -20.01 9.96 7.70
CA LYS A 202 -18.73 10.66 7.88
C LYS A 202 -18.14 11.18 6.58
N ALA A 203 -18.65 10.73 5.44
CA ALA A 203 -18.08 11.03 4.15
C ALA A 203 -19.03 10.78 2.98
N LYS A 204 -18.90 11.57 1.92
CA LYS A 204 -19.50 11.33 0.61
C LYS A 204 -18.78 10.19 -0.11
N VAL A 205 -19.50 9.10 -0.37
CA VAL A 205 -18.97 7.92 -1.05
C VAL A 205 -19.32 7.95 -2.55
N LYS A 206 -18.35 7.68 -3.42
CA LYS A 206 -18.48 7.54 -4.87
C LYS A 206 -17.83 6.24 -5.32
N VAL A 207 -18.47 5.50 -6.22
CA VAL A 207 -17.84 4.34 -6.86
C VAL A 207 -17.13 4.79 -8.12
N LEU A 208 -15.89 4.37 -8.24
CA LEU A 208 -15.07 4.46 -9.43
C LEU A 208 -14.87 3.04 -9.98
N LYS A 209 -15.19 2.89 -11.26
CA LYS A 209 -14.92 1.66 -12.00
C LYS A 209 -13.71 1.95 -12.89
N PRO A 210 -12.54 1.36 -12.65
CA PRO A 210 -11.39 1.52 -13.54
C PRO A 210 -11.75 1.04 -14.96
N SER A 211 -11.20 1.71 -15.96
CA SER A 211 -11.37 1.42 -17.39
C SER A 211 -10.00 1.49 -18.09
N PRO A 212 -9.57 0.51 -18.91
CA PRO A 212 -10.14 -0.81 -19.20
C PRO A 212 -9.24 -1.98 -18.71
N ARG A 213 -9.72 -2.73 -17.70
CA ARG A 213 -9.21 -4.02 -17.14
C ARG A 213 -7.93 -3.96 -16.26
N PRO A 214 -7.71 -4.98 -15.38
CA PRO A 214 -8.62 -6.03 -14.89
C PRO A 214 -9.15 -5.73 -13.47
N VAL A 215 -10.28 -6.35 -13.13
CA VAL A 215 -10.82 -6.61 -11.79
C VAL A 215 -10.45 -5.61 -10.66
N GLY A 216 -11.21 -4.53 -10.51
CA GLY A 216 -11.20 -3.68 -9.32
C GLY A 216 -12.37 -2.69 -9.32
N PHE A 217 -12.86 -2.30 -8.14
CA PHE A 217 -13.80 -1.19 -7.98
C PHE A 217 -13.27 -0.32 -6.85
N ASP A 218 -12.92 0.92 -7.17
CA ASP A 218 -12.44 1.88 -6.17
C ASP A 218 -13.65 2.54 -5.52
N ILE A 219 -13.74 2.45 -4.19
CA ILE A 219 -14.72 3.22 -3.45
C ILE A 219 -14.02 4.50 -2.97
N THR A 220 -14.28 5.60 -3.65
CA THR A 220 -13.80 6.93 -3.22
C THR A 220 -14.67 7.43 -2.08
N VAL A 221 -14.04 7.70 -0.95
CA VAL A 221 -14.66 8.32 0.22
C VAL A 221 -14.19 9.78 0.24
N ARG A 222 -15.03 10.74 0.63
CA ARG A 222 -14.61 12.15 0.76
C ARG A 222 -15.27 12.73 1.98
N GLU A 223 -14.53 13.40 2.85
CA GLU A 223 -15.15 14.07 4.00
C GLU A 223 -16.24 15.06 3.57
N VAL A 224 -17.28 15.18 4.40
CA VAL A 224 -18.25 16.26 4.25
C VAL A 224 -17.57 17.53 4.73
N THR A 225 -17.25 18.44 3.81
CA THR A 225 -16.91 19.82 4.18
C THR A 225 -18.19 20.50 4.63
N GLU A 226 -18.25 20.93 5.89
CA GLU A 226 -19.30 21.82 6.41
C GLU A 226 -19.45 23.09 5.55
#